data_AF-A0A7X6FQU6-F1
#
_entry.id   AF-A0A7X6FQU6-F1
#
_cell.length_a   1.000
_cell.length_b   1.000
_cell.length_c   1.000
_cell.angle_alpha   90.00
_cell.angle_beta   90.00
_cell.angle_gamma   90.00
#
_symmetry.space_group_name_H-M   'P 1'
#
loop_
_entity.id
_entity.type
_entity.pdbx_description
1 polymer ?
#
loop_
_entity_poly.entity_id
_entity_poly.type
_entity_poly.pdbx_seq_one_letter_code
_entity_poly.pdbx_strand_id
1 'polypeptide(L)'
;MATEEQALQLSFERLRHAWLEDRPAYEQRLDDLKRLRERLEARLDEMAKAISADFGNRSLHETLLGEVSVVFAEIDDALHNLKRWMKPKRRKAGWKMWPAKAEIRYVPLGVVGIIAPWNYPVNLALAPLVATIAAGNHVFLKPSEHTPRTADFLQSLLLEVFSEYRVAVALGDASLSAQFASLPFDHLFSPAPLPSGARSWLLLHRT
;
A
#
# COMPACT_ATOMS: atom_id res chain seq x y z
N MET A 1 -13.52 -26.68 -4.65
CA MET A 1 -12.35 -25.80 -4.44
C MET A 1 -12.80 -24.41 -4.82
N ALA A 2 -12.62 -23.41 -3.95
CA ALA A 2 -12.96 -22.03 -4.31
C ALA A 2 -12.08 -21.61 -5.48
N THR A 3 -12.64 -20.91 -6.48
CA THR A 3 -11.85 -20.36 -7.57
C THR A 3 -10.93 -19.24 -7.04
N GLU A 4 -9.82 -18.96 -7.73
CA GLU A 4 -8.90 -17.88 -7.32
C GLU A 4 -9.61 -16.51 -7.22
N GLU A 5 -10.59 -16.28 -8.10
CA GLU A 5 -11.49 -15.12 -8.06
C GLU A 5 -12.28 -15.04 -6.74
N GLN A 6 -12.84 -16.17 -6.28
CA GLN A 6 -13.55 -16.22 -5.00
C GLN A 6 -12.62 -15.94 -3.82
N ALA A 7 -11.38 -16.43 -3.87
CA ALA A 7 -10.39 -16.17 -2.83
C ALA A 7 -9.99 -14.68 -2.75
N LEU A 8 -9.85 -14.01 -3.90
CA LEU A 8 -9.63 -12.56 -3.96
C LEU A 8 -10.80 -11.79 -3.37
N GLN A 9 -12.02 -12.12 -3.78
CA GLN A 9 -13.23 -11.45 -3.31
C GLN A 9 -13.37 -11.59 -1.77
N LEU A 10 -13.16 -12.79 -1.24
CA LEU A 10 -13.22 -13.04 0.20
C LEU A 10 -12.14 -12.26 0.97
N SER A 11 -10.91 -12.20 0.44
CA SER A 11 -9.83 -11.42 1.05
C SER A 11 -10.15 -9.92 1.07
N PHE A 12 -10.69 -9.40 -0.03
CA PHE A 12 -11.13 -8.01 -0.11
C PHE A 12 -12.27 -7.71 0.88
N GLU A 13 -13.28 -8.57 0.96
CA GLU A 13 -14.40 -8.40 1.89
C GLU A 13 -13.95 -8.41 3.35
N ARG A 14 -12.99 -9.27 3.71
CA ARG A 14 -12.37 -9.30 5.04
C ARG A 14 -11.67 -7.99 5.37
N LEU A 15 -10.84 -7.48 4.46
CA LEU A 15 -10.15 -6.19 4.63
C LEU A 15 -11.17 -5.05 4.82
N ARG A 16 -12.23 -5.05 4.01
CA ARG A 16 -13.27 -4.01 4.04
C ARG A 16 -14.07 -4.06 5.33
N HIS A 17 -14.46 -5.25 5.77
CA HIS A 17 -15.19 -5.44 7.01
C HIS A 17 -14.35 -4.95 8.21
N ALA A 18 -13.10 -5.41 8.30
CA ALA A 18 -12.20 -5.02 9.37
C ALA A 18 -11.98 -3.50 9.44
N TRP A 19 -11.82 -2.83 8.28
CA TRP A 19 -11.67 -1.37 8.24
C TRP A 19 -12.95 -0.63 8.66
N LEU A 20 -14.13 -1.16 8.32
CA LEU A 20 -15.41 -0.57 8.72
C LEU A 20 -15.67 -0.71 10.22
N GLU A 21 -15.25 -1.82 10.82
CA GLU A 21 -15.38 -2.08 12.25
C GLU A 21 -14.41 -1.23 13.09
N ASP A 22 -13.13 -1.23 12.74
CA ASP A 22 -12.11 -0.52 13.50
C ASP A 22 -11.13 0.22 12.57
N ARG A 23 -11.37 1.53 12.43
CA ARG A 23 -10.52 2.38 11.58
C ARG A 23 -9.21 2.69 12.29
N PRO A 24 -8.07 2.57 11.61
CA PRO A 24 -6.77 2.82 12.23
C PRO A 24 -6.63 4.22 12.85
N ALA A 25 -6.44 4.27 14.17
CA ALA A 25 -6.07 5.48 14.90
C ALA A 25 -4.62 5.91 14.60
N TYR A 26 -4.24 7.10 15.08
CA TYR A 26 -2.88 7.64 14.88
C TYR A 26 -1.81 6.68 15.43
N GLU A 27 -2.04 6.14 16.62
CA GLU A 27 -1.11 5.28 17.35
C GLU A 27 -0.83 3.99 16.59
N GLN A 28 -1.88 3.35 16.07
CA GLN A 28 -1.74 2.12 15.29
C GLN A 28 -0.94 2.37 14.01
N ARG A 29 -1.25 3.44 13.26
CA ARG A 29 -0.52 3.80 12.04
C ARG A 29 0.97 4.04 12.32
N LEU A 30 1.28 4.68 13.44
CA LEU A 30 2.65 4.94 13.85
C LEU A 30 3.39 3.64 14.20
N ASP A 31 2.74 2.74 14.95
CA ASP A 31 3.29 1.43 15.31
C ASP A 31 3.59 0.58 14.07
N ASP A 32 2.62 0.50 13.16
CA ASP A 32 2.76 -0.25 11.91
C ASP A 32 3.97 0.20 11.09
N LEU A 33 4.15 1.52 10.92
CA LEU A 33 5.25 2.08 10.16
C LEU A 33 6.61 1.81 10.82
N LYS A 34 6.67 1.87 12.16
CA LYS A 34 7.89 1.51 12.92
C LYS A 34 8.24 0.04 12.76
N ARG A 35 7.25 -0.85 12.92
CA ARG A 35 7.42 -2.30 12.76
C ARG A 35 7.83 -2.66 11.33
N LEU A 36 7.22 -2.02 10.32
CA LEU A 36 7.62 -2.21 8.93
C LEU A 36 9.08 -1.83 8.71
N ARG A 37 9.49 -0.66 9.22
CA ARG A 37 10.88 -0.18 9.13
C ARG A 37 11.86 -1.18 9.75
N GLU A 38 11.59 -1.57 10.99
CA GLU A 38 12.44 -2.49 11.77
C GLU A 38 12.58 -3.85 11.07
N ARG A 39 11.46 -4.44 10.62
CA ARG A 39 11.47 -5.76 9.97
C ARG A 39 12.08 -5.74 8.59
N LEU A 40 11.88 -4.68 7.82
CA LEU A 40 12.55 -4.52 6.53
C LEU A 40 14.06 -4.37 6.72
N GLU A 41 14.50 -3.56 7.69
CA GLU A 41 15.91 -3.37 8.03
C GLU A 41 16.59 -4.67 8.45
N ALA A 42 15.94 -5.48 9.28
CA ALA A 42 16.45 -6.77 9.73
C ALA A 42 16.59 -7.81 8.60
N ARG A 43 15.89 -7.63 7.47
CA ARG A 43 15.80 -8.61 6.38
C ARG A 43 16.35 -8.11 5.04
N LEU A 44 17.14 -7.03 5.04
CA LEU A 44 17.72 -6.45 3.83
C LEU A 44 18.55 -7.46 3.02
N ASP A 45 19.32 -8.32 3.70
CA ASP A 45 20.13 -9.35 3.04
C ASP A 45 19.27 -10.42 2.35
N GLU A 46 18.16 -10.80 2.97
CA GLU A 46 17.22 -11.77 2.41
C GLU A 46 16.53 -11.17 1.18
N MET A 47 16.06 -9.93 1.29
CA MET A 47 15.47 -9.17 0.20
C MET A 47 16.43 -9.06 -0.99
N ALA A 48 17.68 -8.67 -0.74
CA ALA A 48 18.68 -8.50 -1.79
C ALA A 48 18.99 -9.82 -2.50
N LYS A 49 19.03 -10.94 -1.77
CA LYS A 49 19.18 -12.29 -2.35
C LYS A 49 17.99 -12.66 -3.22
N ALA A 50 16.76 -12.40 -2.77
CA ALA A 50 15.55 -12.68 -3.53
C ALA A 50 15.54 -11.90 -4.87
N ILE A 51 15.82 -10.59 -4.81
CA ILE A 51 15.90 -9.73 -6.00
C ILE A 51 17.02 -10.18 -6.94
N SER A 52 18.23 -10.42 -6.41
CA SER A 52 19.36 -10.84 -7.24
C SER A 52 19.07 -12.16 -7.95
N ALA A 53 18.37 -13.09 -7.29
CA ALA A 53 17.98 -14.37 -7.85
C ALA A 53 16.91 -14.23 -8.95
N ASP A 54 15.94 -13.33 -8.80
CA ASP A 54 14.91 -13.07 -9.83
C ASP A 54 15.49 -12.36 -11.07
N PHE A 55 16.45 -11.45 -10.89
CA PHE A 55 17.05 -10.66 -11.97
C PHE A 55 18.31 -11.28 -12.60
N GLY A 56 18.81 -12.40 -12.05
CA GLY A 56 20.00 -13.06 -12.58
C GLY A 56 21.31 -12.29 -12.33
N ASN A 57 21.56 -11.92 -11.06
CA ASN A 57 22.76 -11.22 -10.54
C ASN A 57 22.69 -9.69 -10.51
N ARG A 58 21.55 -9.11 -10.12
CA ARG A 58 21.49 -7.65 -9.85
C ARG A 58 22.47 -7.27 -8.74
N SER A 59 23.12 -6.11 -8.90
CA SER A 59 24.08 -5.57 -7.95
C SER A 59 23.43 -5.24 -6.60
N LEU A 60 24.10 -5.60 -5.50
CA LEU A 60 23.66 -5.27 -4.15
C LEU A 60 23.54 -3.76 -3.94
N HIS A 61 24.53 -2.99 -4.36
CA HIS A 61 24.53 -1.52 -4.19
C HIS A 61 23.37 -0.87 -4.95
N GLU A 62 23.11 -1.33 -6.16
CA GLU A 62 21.97 -0.86 -6.96
C GLU A 62 20.65 -1.20 -6.27
N THR A 63 20.53 -2.42 -5.76
CA THR A 63 19.34 -2.89 -5.03
C THR A 63 19.09 -2.04 -3.78
N LEU A 64 20.09 -1.84 -2.93
CA LEU A 64 19.95 -1.04 -1.72
C LEU A 64 19.58 0.43 -2.05
N LEU A 65 20.22 1.01 -3.07
CA LEU A 65 19.96 2.39 -3.46
C LEU A 65 18.56 2.58 -4.09
N GLY A 66 18.17 1.67 -5.01
CA GLY A 66 16.95 1.80 -5.80
C GLY A 66 15.68 1.25 -5.14
N GLU A 67 15.83 0.22 -4.29
CA GLU A 67 14.69 -0.46 -3.65
C GLU A 67 14.44 0.03 -2.23
N VAL A 68 15.50 0.23 -1.44
CA VAL A 68 15.40 0.37 0.02
C VAL A 68 15.42 1.83 0.45
N SER A 69 16.36 2.62 -0.07
CA SER A 69 16.54 4.01 0.35
C SER A 69 15.27 4.84 0.19
N VAL A 70 14.51 4.61 -0.88
CA VAL A 70 13.23 5.31 -1.13
C VAL A 70 12.17 4.90 -0.12
N VAL A 71 12.07 3.61 0.19
CA VAL A 71 11.08 3.09 1.16
C VAL A 71 11.39 3.60 2.56
N PHE A 72 12.65 3.60 2.99
CA PHE A 72 13.01 4.16 4.29
C PHE A 72 12.78 5.66 4.37
N ALA A 73 13.10 6.41 3.31
CA ALA A 73 12.79 7.84 3.27
C ALA A 73 11.29 8.12 3.39
N GLU A 74 10.45 7.32 2.72
CA GLU A 74 8.99 7.46 2.79
C GLU A 74 8.45 7.10 4.18
N ILE A 75 8.96 6.03 4.80
CA ILE A 75 8.57 5.66 6.18
C ILE A 75 8.98 6.75 7.15
N ASP A 76 10.22 7.22 7.06
CA ASP A 76 10.73 8.26 7.95
C ASP A 76 9.92 9.55 7.76
N ASP A 77 9.65 10.01 6.54
CA ASP A 77 8.82 11.21 6.31
C ASP A 77 7.41 11.06 6.91
N ALA A 78 6.80 9.89 6.74
CA ALA A 78 5.52 9.57 7.34
C ALA A 78 5.59 9.61 8.88
N LEU A 79 6.58 8.96 9.50
CA LEU A 79 6.76 8.98 10.96
C LEU A 79 6.93 10.41 11.50
N HIS A 80 7.69 11.26 10.80
CA HIS A 80 7.94 12.64 11.22
C HIS A 80 6.70 13.53 11.05
N ASN A 81 5.91 13.34 9.99
CA ASN A 81 4.86 14.28 9.61
C ASN A 81 3.42 13.80 9.85
N LEU A 82 3.18 12.52 10.13
CA LEU A 82 1.83 11.93 10.22
C LEU A 82 0.89 12.73 11.14
N LYS A 83 1.36 13.08 12.34
CA LYS A 83 0.56 13.84 13.32
C LYS A 83 0.17 15.22 12.78
N ARG A 84 1.03 15.85 11.97
CA ARG A 84 0.75 17.13 11.33
C ARG A 84 -0.24 16.96 10.17
N TRP A 85 -0.09 15.91 9.36
CA TRP A 85 -0.98 15.63 8.23
C TRP A 85 -2.43 15.37 8.65
N MET A 86 -2.63 14.70 9.78
CA MET A 86 -3.97 14.39 10.30
C MET A 86 -4.72 15.60 10.91
N LYS A 87 -4.04 16.72 11.18
CA LYS A 87 -4.69 17.89 11.83
C LYS A 87 -5.69 18.59 10.89
N PRO A 88 -6.90 18.93 11.36
CA PRO A 88 -7.82 19.76 10.60
C PRO A 88 -7.19 21.11 10.20
N LYS A 89 -7.38 21.51 8.95
CA LYS A 89 -6.86 22.78 8.42
C LYS A 89 -7.98 23.80 8.37
N ARG A 90 -7.92 24.81 9.25
CA ARG A 90 -8.89 25.92 9.25
C ARG A 90 -8.87 26.70 7.93
N ARG A 91 -10.04 27.14 7.49
CA ARG A 91 -10.25 27.97 6.29
C ARG A 91 -11.21 29.12 6.63
N LYS A 92 -11.09 30.22 5.87
CA LYS A 92 -12.03 31.33 5.98
C LYS A 92 -13.32 30.95 5.25
N ALA A 93 -14.47 31.03 5.92
CA ALA A 93 -15.79 30.80 5.32
C ALA A 93 -16.26 31.95 4.41
N GLY A 94 -15.49 33.05 4.35
CA GLY A 94 -15.87 34.29 3.68
C GLY A 94 -16.74 35.18 4.57
N TRP A 95 -16.74 36.48 4.30
CA TRP A 95 -17.44 37.47 5.14
C TRP A 95 -18.97 37.28 5.12
N LYS A 96 -19.53 36.81 4.00
CA LYS A 96 -20.96 36.55 3.84
C LYS A 96 -21.49 35.44 4.76
N MET A 97 -20.60 34.56 5.20
CA MET A 97 -20.92 33.42 6.04
C MET A 97 -20.61 33.68 7.52
N TRP A 98 -20.28 34.92 7.91
CA TRP A 98 -20.01 35.24 9.31
C TRP A 98 -21.27 35.00 10.17
N PRO A 99 -21.19 34.26 11.30
CA PRO A 99 -19.99 33.86 12.06
C PRO A 99 -19.50 32.41 11.84
N ALA A 100 -19.87 31.75 10.74
CA ALA A 100 -19.51 30.36 10.48
C ALA A 100 -17.99 30.13 10.38
N LYS A 101 -17.55 28.95 10.82
CA LYS A 101 -16.17 28.47 10.73
C LYS A 101 -16.07 27.36 9.69
N ALA A 102 -15.01 27.35 8.91
CA ALA A 102 -14.73 26.30 7.94
C ALA A 102 -13.40 25.60 8.27
N GLU A 103 -13.35 24.29 8.03
CA GLU A 103 -12.14 23.49 8.14
C GLU A 103 -12.12 22.35 7.12
N ILE A 104 -10.93 21.91 6.77
CA ILE A 104 -10.69 20.73 5.93
C ILE A 104 -10.21 19.61 6.84
N ARG A 105 -10.90 18.46 6.78
CA ARG A 105 -10.50 17.22 7.44
C ARG A 105 -10.17 16.18 6.36
N TYR A 106 -9.04 15.51 6.52
CA TYR A 106 -8.66 14.39 5.66
C TYR A 106 -9.11 13.10 6.36
N VAL A 107 -9.85 12.27 5.64
CA VAL A 107 -10.43 11.03 6.14
C VAL A 107 -9.93 9.89 5.24
N PRO A 108 -9.53 8.73 5.80
CA PRO A 108 -9.14 7.59 4.98
C PRO A 108 -10.32 7.11 4.12
N LEU A 109 -9.99 6.54 2.97
CA LEU A 109 -10.94 6.10 1.94
C LEU A 109 -11.54 4.73 2.26
N GLY A 110 -10.73 3.78 2.73
CA GLY A 110 -11.16 2.41 2.96
C GLY A 110 -10.08 1.38 2.65
N VAL A 111 -10.34 0.52 1.67
CA VAL A 111 -9.40 -0.50 1.18
C VAL A 111 -8.79 -0.04 -0.14
N VAL A 112 -7.46 -0.01 -0.19
CA VAL A 112 -6.70 0.41 -1.35
C VAL A 112 -5.99 -0.80 -1.97
N GLY A 113 -6.21 -1.00 -3.27
CA GLY A 113 -5.48 -1.97 -4.07
C GLY A 113 -4.16 -1.38 -4.57
N ILE A 114 -3.07 -2.13 -4.51
CA ILE A 114 -1.77 -1.75 -5.05
C ILE A 114 -1.30 -2.85 -6.00
N ILE A 115 -1.02 -2.50 -7.25
CA ILE A 115 -0.42 -3.41 -8.24
C ILE A 115 1.03 -2.96 -8.47
N ALA A 116 1.99 -3.76 -8.02
CA ALA A 116 3.40 -3.43 -8.11
C ALA A 116 4.06 -4.13 -9.32
N PRO A 117 4.77 -3.38 -10.19
CA PRO A 117 5.48 -3.95 -11.33
C PRO A 117 6.79 -4.63 -10.90
N TRP A 118 7.43 -5.31 -11.85
CA TRP A 118 8.62 -6.15 -11.62
C TRP A 118 9.95 -5.40 -11.59
N ASN A 119 10.03 -4.15 -12.07
CA ASN A 119 11.32 -3.45 -12.29
C ASN A 119 11.97 -2.90 -11.02
N TYR A 120 11.15 -2.45 -10.07
CA TYR A 120 11.58 -2.13 -8.70
C TYR A 120 10.59 -2.73 -7.71
N PRO A 121 10.57 -4.08 -7.57
CA PRO A 121 9.46 -4.82 -6.99
C PRO A 121 9.23 -4.49 -5.51
N VAL A 122 10.25 -4.09 -4.77
CA VAL A 122 10.11 -3.74 -3.35
C VAL A 122 9.72 -2.29 -3.20
N ASN A 123 10.41 -1.37 -3.87
CA ASN A 123 10.09 0.06 -3.77
C ASN A 123 8.66 0.36 -4.25
N LEU A 124 8.31 -0.12 -5.44
CA LEU A 124 7.00 0.17 -6.05
C LEU A 124 5.84 -0.59 -5.39
N ALA A 125 6.13 -1.54 -4.50
CA ALA A 125 5.16 -2.15 -3.60
C ALA A 125 5.06 -1.40 -2.26
N LEU A 126 6.19 -1.16 -1.61
CA LEU A 126 6.23 -0.69 -0.22
C LEU A 126 6.06 0.83 -0.09
N ALA A 127 6.60 1.64 -0.99
CA ALA A 127 6.42 3.09 -0.93
C ALA A 127 4.92 3.50 -0.99
N PRO A 128 4.11 3.04 -1.95
CA PRO A 128 2.67 3.35 -1.93
C PRO A 128 1.94 2.69 -0.75
N LEU A 129 2.39 1.53 -0.27
CA LEU A 129 1.85 0.89 0.93
C LEU A 129 2.04 1.78 2.16
N VAL A 130 3.24 2.35 2.34
CA VAL A 130 3.56 3.26 3.45
C VAL A 130 2.66 4.48 3.45
N ALA A 131 2.52 5.15 2.30
CA ALA A 131 1.61 6.30 2.16
C ALA A 131 0.15 5.92 2.47
N THR A 132 -0.25 4.72 2.07
CA THR A 132 -1.62 4.21 2.27
C THR A 132 -1.91 3.88 3.74
N ILE A 133 -0.96 3.24 4.43
CA ILE A 133 -1.04 2.97 5.88
C ILE A 133 -1.02 4.28 6.68
N ALA A 134 -0.16 5.23 6.33
CA ALA A 134 -0.11 6.55 6.94
C ALA A 134 -1.45 7.30 6.79
N ALA A 135 -2.09 7.20 5.61
CA ALA A 135 -3.41 7.75 5.38
C ALA A 135 -4.52 7.06 6.20
N GLY A 136 -4.29 5.84 6.71
CA GLY A 136 -5.22 5.08 7.57
C GLY A 136 -6.14 4.13 6.81
N ASN A 137 -5.70 3.68 5.63
CA ASN A 137 -6.42 2.72 4.82
C ASN A 137 -5.89 1.29 5.08
N HIS A 138 -6.68 0.29 4.70
CA HIS A 138 -6.21 -1.08 4.56
C HIS A 138 -5.64 -1.29 3.15
N VAL A 139 -4.75 -2.27 2.99
CA VAL A 139 -4.04 -2.51 1.73
C VAL A 139 -4.30 -3.93 1.25
N PHE A 140 -4.62 -4.06 -0.04
CA PHE A 140 -4.46 -5.31 -0.75
C PHE A 140 -3.35 -5.12 -1.78
N LEU A 141 -2.25 -5.88 -1.67
CA LEU A 141 -1.09 -5.77 -2.54
C LEU A 141 -1.06 -6.94 -3.53
N LYS A 142 -0.84 -6.64 -4.80
CA LYS A 142 -0.53 -7.63 -5.85
C LYS A 142 0.86 -7.34 -6.43
N PRO A 143 1.92 -8.05 -5.97
CA PRO A 143 3.24 -7.97 -6.57
C PRO A 143 3.27 -8.67 -7.94
N SER A 144 4.26 -8.36 -8.76
CA SER A 144 4.39 -8.97 -10.08
C SER A 144 4.82 -10.44 -10.00
N GLU A 145 4.18 -11.27 -10.82
CA GLU A 145 4.50 -12.67 -11.07
C GLU A 145 5.87 -12.90 -11.72
N HIS A 146 6.47 -11.86 -12.31
CA HIS A 146 7.79 -11.93 -12.95
C HIS A 146 8.95 -11.96 -11.94
N THR A 147 8.69 -11.61 -10.67
CA THR A 147 9.67 -11.63 -9.57
C THR A 147 9.13 -12.48 -8.42
N PRO A 148 8.97 -13.81 -8.62
CA PRO A 148 8.26 -14.67 -7.68
C PRO A 148 8.96 -14.76 -6.32
N ARG A 149 10.29 -14.81 -6.27
CA ARG A 149 11.01 -14.88 -4.98
C ARG A 149 10.88 -13.59 -4.20
N THR A 150 10.89 -12.46 -4.91
CA THR A 150 10.66 -11.15 -4.29
C THR A 150 9.21 -10.99 -3.82
N ALA A 151 8.25 -11.54 -4.56
CA ALA A 151 6.85 -11.56 -4.17
C ALA A 151 6.62 -12.39 -2.88
N ASP A 152 7.26 -13.56 -2.77
CA ASP A 152 7.23 -14.39 -1.55
C ASP A 152 7.89 -13.68 -0.36
N PHE A 153 9.02 -13.00 -0.61
CA PHE A 153 9.67 -12.15 0.40
C PHE A 153 8.69 -11.07 0.90
N LEU A 154 8.05 -10.32 0.00
CA LEU A 154 7.09 -9.28 0.36
C LEU A 154 5.90 -9.84 1.16
N GLN A 155 5.34 -10.99 0.74
CA GLN A 155 4.26 -11.63 1.47
C GLN A 155 4.70 -12.00 2.90
N SER A 156 5.85 -12.65 3.04
CA SER A 156 6.35 -13.07 4.35
C SER A 156 6.69 -11.87 5.26
N LEU A 157 7.25 -10.80 4.72
CA LEU A 157 7.52 -9.56 5.45
C LEU A 157 6.22 -8.93 5.95
N LEU A 158 5.21 -8.81 5.09
CA LEU A 158 3.96 -8.14 5.44
C LEU A 158 3.13 -8.94 6.44
N LEU A 159 3.14 -10.27 6.39
CA LEU A 159 2.49 -11.13 7.39
C LEU A 159 3.13 -11.04 8.78
N GLU A 160 4.43 -10.72 8.86
CA GLU A 160 5.11 -10.53 10.15
C GLU A 160 4.79 -9.16 10.78
N VAL A 161 4.55 -8.16 9.93
CA VAL A 161 4.31 -6.77 10.37
C VAL A 161 2.82 -6.52 10.63
N PHE A 162 1.95 -7.03 9.77
CA PHE A 162 0.53 -6.70 9.74
C PHE A 162 -0.35 -7.93 9.97
N SER A 163 -1.52 -7.70 10.57
CA SER A 163 -2.61 -8.66 10.50
C SER A 163 -3.08 -8.83 9.05
N GLU A 164 -3.50 -10.05 8.67
CA GLU A 164 -4.11 -10.33 7.36
C GLU A 164 -5.37 -9.48 7.10
N TYR A 165 -6.02 -9.00 8.17
CA TYR A 165 -7.18 -8.12 8.10
C TYR A 165 -6.82 -6.66 7.83
N ARG A 166 -5.53 -6.30 7.83
CA ARG A 166 -5.03 -4.94 7.58
C ARG A 166 -4.27 -4.83 6.27
N VAL A 167 -3.39 -5.79 6.01
CA VAL A 167 -2.64 -5.89 4.76
C VAL A 167 -2.71 -7.34 4.29
N ALA A 168 -3.23 -7.53 3.07
CA ALA A 168 -3.22 -8.83 2.40
C ALA A 168 -2.37 -8.77 1.12
N VAL A 169 -1.85 -9.93 0.70
CA VAL A 169 -1.04 -10.06 -0.52
C VAL A 169 -1.64 -11.13 -1.42
N ALA A 170 -1.95 -10.77 -2.67
CA ALA A 170 -2.42 -11.67 -3.71
C ALA A 170 -1.25 -12.07 -4.63
N LEU A 171 -0.84 -13.34 -4.55
CA LEU A 171 0.14 -13.92 -5.47
C LEU A 171 -0.58 -14.63 -6.61
N GLY A 172 -0.13 -14.40 -7.84
CA GLY A 172 -0.64 -15.09 -9.03
C GLY A 172 -0.41 -14.30 -10.31
N ASP A 173 -0.81 -14.90 -11.44
CA ASP A 173 -0.45 -14.47 -12.78
C ASP A 173 -1.25 -13.25 -13.31
N ALA A 174 -1.10 -12.96 -14.61
CA ALA A 174 -1.76 -11.86 -15.29
C ALA A 174 -3.29 -11.97 -15.29
N SER A 175 -3.85 -13.19 -15.29
CA SER A 175 -5.29 -13.39 -15.22
C SER A 175 -5.83 -12.97 -13.86
N LEU A 176 -5.08 -13.25 -12.80
CA LEU A 176 -5.36 -12.78 -11.45
C LEU A 176 -5.23 -11.25 -11.34
N SER A 177 -4.29 -10.63 -12.05
CA SER A 177 -4.15 -9.15 -12.09
C SER A 177 -5.41 -8.46 -12.58
N ALA A 178 -6.04 -8.99 -13.63
CA ALA A 178 -7.26 -8.41 -14.21
C ALA A 178 -8.46 -8.54 -13.25
N GLN A 179 -8.60 -9.70 -12.58
CA GLN A 179 -9.62 -9.92 -11.57
C GLN A 179 -9.38 -9.05 -10.32
N PHE A 180 -8.13 -8.92 -9.89
CA PHE A 180 -7.76 -8.04 -8.80
C PHE A 180 -8.15 -6.59 -9.11
N ALA A 181 -7.82 -6.09 -10.30
CA ALA A 181 -8.14 -4.72 -10.71
C ALA A 181 -9.65 -4.45 -10.90
N SER A 182 -10.49 -5.49 -10.99
CA SER A 182 -11.94 -5.35 -11.08
C SER A 182 -12.65 -5.30 -9.71
N LEU A 183 -11.93 -5.61 -8.63
CA LEU A 183 -12.45 -5.50 -7.27
C LEU A 183 -12.88 -4.05 -6.94
N PRO A 184 -13.92 -3.85 -6.11
CA PRO A 184 -14.48 -2.54 -5.84
C PRO A 184 -13.68 -1.78 -4.76
N PHE A 185 -12.38 -1.60 -4.99
CA PHE A 185 -11.50 -0.81 -4.12
C PHE A 185 -11.95 0.65 -4.03
N ASP A 186 -11.72 1.26 -2.87
CA ASP A 186 -11.95 2.70 -2.67
C ASP A 186 -10.88 3.54 -3.38
N HIS A 187 -9.71 2.94 -3.62
CA HIS A 187 -8.67 3.45 -4.52
C HIS A 187 -7.84 2.29 -5.09
N LEU A 188 -7.43 2.38 -6.36
CA LEU A 188 -6.49 1.44 -6.97
C LEU A 188 -5.24 2.21 -7.43
N PHE A 189 -4.07 1.82 -6.94
CA PHE A 189 -2.78 2.37 -7.35
C PHE A 189 -2.05 1.39 -8.25
N SER A 190 -1.66 1.86 -9.44
CA SER A 190 -0.84 1.11 -10.39
C SER A 190 0.14 2.09 -11.05
N PRO A 191 1.47 1.91 -10.89
CA PRO A 191 2.46 2.74 -11.60
C PRO A 191 2.38 2.61 -13.12
N ALA A 192 1.90 1.47 -13.62
CA ALA A 192 1.74 1.20 -15.04
C ALA A 192 0.26 1.34 -15.46
N PRO A 193 -0.02 1.67 -16.74
CA PRO A 193 -1.36 1.61 -17.29
C PRO A 193 -1.95 0.21 -17.13
N LEU A 194 -3.22 0.14 -16.72
CA LEU A 194 -3.91 -1.14 -16.59
C LEU A 194 -4.34 -1.67 -17.97
N PRO A 195 -4.48 -2.99 -18.14
CA PRO A 195 -5.04 -3.57 -19.37
C PRO A 195 -6.45 -3.01 -19.65
N SER A 196 -6.80 -2.95 -20.94
CA SER A 196 -8.12 -2.51 -21.42
C SER A 196 -9.25 -3.25 -20.69
N GLY A 197 -10.09 -2.51 -19.95
CA GLY A 197 -11.22 -3.06 -19.18
C GLY A 197 -11.12 -2.92 -17.67
N ALA A 198 -9.93 -2.60 -17.14
CA ALA A 198 -9.76 -2.28 -15.72
C ALA A 198 -10.15 -0.82 -15.42
N ARG A 199 -10.83 -0.59 -14.29
CA ARG A 199 -11.20 0.77 -13.86
C ARG A 199 -9.97 1.49 -13.32
N SER A 200 -9.30 2.26 -14.17
CA SER A 200 -8.29 3.24 -13.74
C SER A 200 -8.99 4.41 -13.03
N TRP A 201 -8.78 4.53 -11.72
CA TRP A 201 -9.13 5.73 -10.96
C TRP A 201 -7.86 6.57 -10.78
N LEU A 202 -7.38 7.14 -11.88
CA LEU A 202 -6.45 8.28 -11.83
C LEU A 202 -7.09 9.37 -10.97
N LEU A 203 -6.34 9.83 -9.95
CA LEU A 203 -6.59 10.97 -9.06
C LEU A 203 -7.48 12.05 -9.69
N LEU A 204 -8.79 11.89 -9.56
CA LEU A 204 -9.75 12.95 -9.76
C LEU A 204 -10.69 12.91 -8.58
N HIS A 205 -10.50 13.88 -7.69
CA HIS A 205 -11.38 14.18 -6.57
C HIS A 205 -12.84 14.14 -7.05
N ARG A 206 -13.59 13.14 -6.60
CA ARG A 206 -15.05 13.25 -6.53
C ARG A 206 -15.36 14.23 -5.40
N THR A 207 -15.51 15.49 -5.76
CA THR A 207 -16.29 16.48 -5.00
C THR A 207 -17.77 16.14 -5.07
#